data_AF-A0A6B2C2I3-F1
#
_entry.id   AF-A0A6B2C2I3-F1
#
_cell.length_a   1.000
_cell.length_b   1.000
_cell.length_c   1.000
_cell.angle_alpha   90.00
_cell.angle_beta   90.00
_cell.angle_gamma   90.00
#
_symmetry.space_group_name_H-M   'P 1'
#
loop_
_entity.id
_entity.type
_entity.pdbx_description
1 polymer ?
#
loop_
_entity_poly.entity_id
_entity_poly.type
_entity_poly.pdbx_seq_one_letter_code
_entity_poly.pdbx_strand_id
1 'polypeptide(L)' 'MSKRRKYLYVKLGKNRFLRLRVFLRGTEEPNVTPSMELGKDLLVIKKIVKKPSPGYKVISLDELPGPLKDAILKIYT' A
#
# COMPACT_ATOMS: atom_id res chain seq x y z
N MET A 1 8.86 -15.18 16.59
CA MET A 1 7.82 -14.16 16.30
C MET A 1 8.40 -13.07 15.40
N SER A 2 8.26 -13.14 14.07
CA SER A 2 8.71 -12.06 13.18
C SER A 2 7.68 -11.75 12.10
N LYS A 3 6.48 -11.33 12.53
CA LYS A 3 5.50 -10.71 11.61
C LYS A 3 5.91 -9.25 11.39
N ARG A 4 6.96 -9.01 10.58
CA ARG A 4 7.30 -7.67 10.07
C ARG A 4 6.21 -7.23 9.09
N ARG A 5 5.06 -6.81 9.63
CA ARG A 5 3.99 -6.19 8.85
C ARG A 5 4.44 -4.78 8.48
N LYS A 6 5.05 -4.61 7.29
CA LYS A 6 5.32 -3.28 6.75
C LYS A 6 4.03 -2.70 6.19
N TYR A 7 3.57 -1.60 6.78
CA TYR A 7 2.53 -0.78 6.18
C TYR A 7 3.16 0.45 5.56
N LEU A 8 2.59 0.87 4.45
CA LEU A 8 2.96 2.07 3.72
C LEU A 8 1.71 2.92 3.57
N TYR A 9 1.82 4.22 3.80
CA TYR A 9 0.71 5.13 3.61
C TYR A 9 0.98 6.00 2.39
N VAL A 10 0.03 6.07 1.47
CA VAL A 10 0.15 6.92 0.28
C VAL A 10 -0.75 8.13 0.46
N LYS A 11 -0.20 9.33 0.40
CA LYS A 11 -1.00 10.55 0.41
C LYS A 11 -1.70 10.71 -0.94
N LEU A 12 -3.03 10.59 -0.92
CA LEU A 12 -3.89 10.76 -2.10
C LEU A 12 -4.37 12.21 -2.27
N GLY A 13 -4.48 12.96 -1.17
CA GLY A 13 -4.98 14.33 -1.20
C GLY A 13 -5.03 14.96 0.19
N LYS A 14 -5.79 16.05 0.33
CA LYS A 14 -5.98 16.75 1.62
C LYS A 14 -6.77 15.83 2.57
N ASN A 15 -6.11 15.36 3.64
CA ASN A 15 -6.64 14.42 4.62
C ASN A 15 -7.15 13.09 4.03
N ARG A 16 -6.54 12.59 2.95
CA ARG A 16 -6.81 11.24 2.41
C ARG A 16 -5.50 10.50 2.21
N PHE A 17 -5.38 9.35 2.86
CA PHE A 17 -4.22 8.49 2.80
C PHE A 17 -4.64 7.06 2.50
N LEU A 18 -4.04 6.43 1.51
CA LEU A 18 -4.23 5.02 1.24
C LEU A 18 -3.32 4.21 2.15
N ARG A 19 -3.89 3.27 2.91
CA ARG A 19 -3.10 2.30 3.66
C ARG A 19 -2.83 1.09 2.77
N LEU A 20 -1.56 0.91 2.41
CA LEU A 20 -1.03 -0.25 1.72
C LEU A 20 -0.36 -1.19 2.73
N ARG A 21 -0.54 -2.48 2.53
CA ARG A 21 0.18 -3.52 3.27
C ARG A 21 1.20 -4.15 2.33
N VAL A 22 2.46 -4.10 2.73
CA VAL A 22 3.57 -4.69 1.98
C VAL A 22 3.81 -6.09 2.52
N PHE A 23 3.77 -7.06 1.63
CA PHE A 23 4.14 -8.45 1.86
C PHE A 23 5.43 -8.73 1.10
N LEU A 24 6.34 -9.47 1.72
CA LEU A 24 7.48 -10.00 0.98
C LEU A 24 7.01 -11.22 0.21
N ARG A 25 7.39 -11.36 -1.07
CA ARG A 25 7.10 -12.56 -1.85
C ARG A 25 7.54 -13.82 -1.10
N GLY A 26 6.66 -14.81 -1.01
CA GLY A 26 6.86 -16.00 -0.17
C GLY A 26 6.34 -15.88 1.29
N THR A 27 5.80 -14.72 1.67
CA THR A 27 5.03 -14.54 2.93
C THR A 27 3.53 -14.31 2.66
N GLU A 28 3.09 -14.68 1.46
CA GLU A 28 1.70 -14.56 1.02
C GLU A 28 0.82 -15.41 1.93
N GLU A 29 -0.09 -14.75 2.66
CA GLU A 29 -1.19 -15.44 3.29
C GLU A 29 -2.03 -16.05 2.14
N PRO A 30 -2.33 -17.37 2.15
CA PRO A 30 -2.91 -18.09 0.99
C PRO A 30 -4.28 -17.57 0.52
N ASN A 31 -4.90 -16.65 1.29
CA ASN A 31 -6.21 -16.05 1.00
C ASN A 31 -6.14 -14.54 0.72
N VAL A 32 -4.95 -13.97 0.50
CA VAL A 32 -4.80 -12.55 0.23
C VAL A 32 -4.37 -12.37 -1.23
N THR A 33 -5.32 -11.98 -2.08
CA THR A 33 -5.01 -11.56 -3.45
C THR A 33 -4.18 -10.28 -3.39
N PRO A 34 -2.90 -10.31 -3.81
CA PRO A 34 -2.11 -9.10 -3.91
C PRO A 34 -2.81 -8.16 -4.90
N SER A 35 -3.05 -6.92 -4.47
CA SER A 35 -3.60 -5.91 -5.39
C SER A 35 -2.57 -5.52 -6.45
N MET A 36 -1.28 -5.71 -6.14
CA MET A 36 -0.18 -5.21 -6.95
C MET A 36 1.15 -5.92 -6.61
N GLU A 37 2.02 -6.09 -7.59
CA GLU A 37 3.42 -6.48 -7.39
C GLU A 37 4.34 -5.26 -7.54
N LEU A 38 5.25 -5.07 -6.57
CA LEU A 38 6.29 -4.06 -6.54
C LEU A 38 7.68 -4.70 -6.53
N GLY A 39 8.18 -5.07 -7.71
CA GLY A 39 9.44 -5.79 -7.82
C GLY A 39 9.33 -7.18 -7.19
N LYS A 40 9.88 -7.35 -5.97
CA LYS A 40 9.80 -8.61 -5.19
C LYS A 40 8.82 -8.52 -4.00
N ASP A 41 8.20 -7.36 -3.79
CA ASP A 41 7.23 -7.14 -2.73
C ASP A 41 5.82 -7.14 -3.31
N LEU A 42 4.85 -7.65 -2.57
CA LEU A 42 3.44 -7.64 -2.95
C LEU A 42 2.71 -6.58 -2.11
N LEU A 43 1.98 -5.70 -2.76
CA LEU A 43 1.24 -4.64 -2.12
C LEU A 43 -0.25 -4.96 -2.17
N VAL A 44 -0.89 -4.90 -1.00
CA VAL A 44 -2.33 -5.09 -0.85
C VAL A 44 -2.96 -3.78 -0.41
N ILE A 45 -3.90 -3.30 -1.21
CA ILE A 45 -4.67 -2.11 -0.90
C ILE A 45 -5.71 -2.49 0.16
N LYS A 46 -5.58 -1.93 1.37
CA LYS A 46 -6.46 -2.27 2.49
C LYS A 46 -7.65 -1.33 2.58
N LYS A 47 -7.39 -0.03 2.74
CA LYS A 47 -8.43 1.02 2.88
C LYS A 47 -7.85 2.42 2.79
N ILE A 48 -8.71 3.38 2.49
CA ILE A 48 -8.42 4.81 2.63
C ILE A 48 -8.69 5.24 4.08
N VAL A 49 -7.78 6.02 4.65
CA VAL A 49 -7.87 6.60 5.99
C VAL A 49 -7.71 8.11 5.91
N LYS A 50 -8.30 8.83 6.88
CA LYS A 50 -8.18 10.30 6.94
C LYS A 50 -6.84 10.77 7.54
N LYS A 51 -6.19 9.90 8.31
CA LYS A 51 -4.92 10.19 9.01
C LYS A 51 -4.01 8.96 8.94
N PRO A 52 -2.71 9.11 8.61
CA PRO A 52 -1.77 8.01 8.65
C PRO A 52 -1.50 7.59 10.10
N SER A 53 -1.15 6.32 10.31
CA SER A 53 -0.75 5.88 11.64
C SER A 53 0.66 6.41 11.96
N PRO A 54 0.90 6.96 13.16
CA PRO A 54 2.22 7.41 13.57
C PRO A 54 3.21 6.24 13.57
N GLY A 55 4.44 6.47 13.10
CA GLY A 55 5.49 5.44 12.99
C GLY A 55 5.53 4.68 11.65
N TYR A 56 4.64 4.99 10.70
CA TYR A 56 4.68 4.41 9.36
C TYR A 56 5.10 5.44 8.30
N LYS A 57 5.81 4.98 7.28
CA LYS A 57 6.27 5.83 6.18
C LYS A 57 5.07 6.29 5.34
N VAL A 58 4.94 7.60 5.21
CA VAL A 58 3.97 8.24 4.33
C VAL A 58 4.72 8.70 3.09
N ILE A 59 4.25 8.31 1.91
CA ILE A 59 4.82 8.73 0.62
C ILE A 59 3.73 9.37 -0.23
N SER A 60 4.11 10.22 -1.16
CA SER A 60 3.15 10.84 -2.08
C SER A 60 2.84 9.91 -3.25
N LEU A 61 1.67 10.10 -3.87
CA LEU A 61 1.25 9.36 -5.07
C LEU A 61 2.27 9.49 -6.22
N ASP A 62 3.03 10.58 -6.26
CA ASP A 62 4.05 10.84 -7.29
C ASP A 62 5.36 10.07 -7.05
N GLU A 63 5.67 9.72 -5.80
CA GLU A 63 6.78 8.83 -5.46
C GLU A 63 6.41 7.36 -5.63
N LEU A 64 5.16 7.09 -6.01
CA LEU A 64 4.76 5.73 -6.31
C LEU A 64 5.24 5.32 -7.68
N PRO A 65 5.66 4.06 -7.81
CA PRO A 65 5.89 3.46 -9.11
C PRO A 65 4.58 3.47 -9.91
N GLY A 66 4.73 3.75 -11.21
CA GLY A 66 3.63 3.92 -12.17
C GLY A 66 2.47 2.93 -12.02
N PRO A 67 2.71 1.61 -11.90
CA PRO A 67 1.61 0.67 -11.87
C PRO A 67 0.83 0.74 -10.53
N LEU A 68 1.46 1.12 -9.41
CA LEU A 68 0.75 1.39 -8.15
C LEU A 68 -0.08 2.66 -8.22
N LYS A 69 0.46 3.72 -8.84
CA LYS A 69 -0.28 4.94 -9.12
C LYS A 69 -1.52 4.63 -9.97
N ASP A 70 -1.38 3.80 -11.00
CA ASP A 70 -2.47 3.40 -11.90
C ASP A 70 -3.56 2.59 -11.17
N ALA A 71 -3.19 1.60 -10.37
CA ALA A 71 -4.15 0.82 -9.58
C ALA A 71 -4.93 1.68 -8.57
N ILE A 72 -4.27 2.65 -7.95
CA ILE A 72 -4.92 3.60 -7.04
C ILE A 72 -5.88 4.50 -7.79
N LEU A 73 -5.47 5.03 -8.95
CA LEU A 73 -6.32 5.84 -9.81
C LEU A 73 -7.54 5.05 -10.29
N LYS A 74 -7.38 3.78 -10.65
CA LYS A 74 -8.47 2.89 -11.06
C LYS A 74 -9.52 2.63 -9.98
N ILE A 75 -9.13 2.67 -8.70
CA ILE A 75 -10.08 2.60 -7.57
C ILE A 75 -10.78 3.94 -7.34
N TYR A 76 -10.22 5.03 -7.87
CA TYR A 76 -10.65 6.41 -7.63
C TYR A 76 -11.37 7.08 -8.80
N THR A 77 -11.39 6.44 -9.98
CA THR A 77 -12.21 6.76 -11.14
C THR A 77 -13.56 6.06 -11.02
#